data_AF-A0A372R3G8-F1
#
_entry.id   AF-A0A372R3G8-F1
#
_cell.length_a   1.000
_cell.length_b   1.000
_cell.length_c   1.000
_cell.angle_alpha   90.00
_cell.angle_beta   90.00
_cell.angle_gamma   90.00
#
_symmetry.space_group_name_H-M   'P 1'
#
loop_
_entity.id
_entity.type
_entity.pdbx_description
1 polymer ?
#
loop_
_entity_poly.entity_id
_entity_poly.type
_entity_poly.pdbx_seq_one_letter_code
_entity_poly.pdbx_strand_id
1 'polypeptide(L)'
;MLSEYEKKRLKNIETNKQILRELGLERPPTIEGYVKKTSKPKPNMRRAANTNRNKDTTSSETGDDSVSRGRGIRRSSRLAKLPAKSFEEIEVVERKRDSYISKKDLDWRKYRPNPKRFGEIPDVEVGAWWATRMECSHQGVHAPPVAGIAFAESEGAYSVALSGGYEDDVDWGEAFTYTGSGGRDLKGTKNNPKNLRTGPQTKDQILSAGNLALKISCETNKPVRVIRGHKLDNEFAPKEGYRYDGLYTVEKWWEETGLSGFKVFKYAFKRMAGQLPLGTCEKSWSDNEEVDDNDN
;
A
#
# COMPACT_ATOMS: atom_id res chain seq x y z
N MET A 1 -17.49 -2.85 -27.80
CA MET A 1 -18.23 -1.76 -27.13
C MET A 1 -17.82 -1.75 -25.66
N LEU A 2 -17.63 -0.58 -25.05
CA LEU A 2 -17.36 -0.51 -23.60
C LEU A 2 -18.63 -0.85 -22.80
N SER A 3 -18.46 -1.50 -21.65
CA SER A 3 -19.55 -1.76 -20.71
C SER A 3 -20.07 -0.45 -20.08
N GLU A 4 -21.30 -0.43 -19.60
CA GLU A 4 -21.87 0.72 -18.88
C GLU A 4 -21.04 1.11 -17.66
N TYR A 5 -20.46 0.12 -16.99
CA TYR A 5 -19.53 0.32 -15.88
C TYR A 5 -18.27 1.10 -16.31
N GLU A 6 -17.63 0.67 -17.41
CA GLU A 6 -16.43 1.34 -17.92
C GLU A 6 -16.73 2.75 -18.43
N LYS A 7 -17.88 2.96 -19.08
CA LYS A 7 -18.32 4.30 -19.50
C LYS A 7 -18.48 5.23 -18.29
N LYS A 8 -19.14 4.77 -17.23
CA LYS A 8 -19.30 5.53 -15.98
C LYS A 8 -17.95 5.80 -15.33
N ARG A 9 -17.06 4.80 -15.28
CA ARG A 9 -15.69 4.94 -14.75
C ARG A 9 -14.90 6.00 -15.49
N LEU A 10 -14.89 5.97 -16.83
CA LEU A 10 -14.20 6.96 -17.64
C LEU A 10 -14.79 8.36 -17.46
N LYS A 11 -16.12 8.46 -17.34
CA LYS A 11 -16.79 9.74 -17.05
C LYS A 11 -16.35 10.30 -15.69
N ASN A 12 -16.39 9.49 -14.62
CA ASN A 12 -15.95 9.92 -13.29
C ASN A 12 -14.48 10.35 -13.28
N ILE A 13 -13.62 9.61 -14.00
CA ILE A 13 -12.20 9.96 -14.17
C ILE A 13 -12.08 11.33 -14.85
N GLU A 14 -12.82 11.59 -15.94
CA GLU A 14 -12.74 12.87 -16.64
C GLU A 14 -13.30 14.03 -15.79
N THR A 15 -14.40 13.82 -15.06
CA THR A 15 -14.91 14.79 -14.08
C THR A 15 -13.85 15.12 -13.03
N ASN A 16 -13.20 14.10 -12.46
CA ASN A 16 -12.12 14.27 -11.48
C ASN A 16 -10.96 15.10 -12.05
N LYS A 17 -10.54 14.82 -13.29
CA LYS A 17 -9.51 15.63 -13.98
C LYS A 17 -9.97 17.07 -14.20
N GLN A 18 -11.21 17.27 -14.62
CA GLN A 18 -11.76 18.60 -14.86
C GLN A 18 -11.75 19.43 -13.57
N ILE A 19 -12.14 18.83 -12.43
CA ILE A 19 -12.08 19.50 -11.13
C ILE A 19 -10.65 19.93 -10.79
N LEU A 20 -9.64 19.09 -11.04
CA LEU A 20 -8.24 19.48 -10.82
C LEU A 20 -7.85 20.65 -11.72
N ARG A 21 -8.21 20.65 -13.01
CA ARG A 21 -7.95 21.76 -13.94
C ARG A 21 -8.64 23.06 -13.51
N GLU A 22 -9.89 22.98 -13.05
CA GLU A 22 -10.65 24.13 -12.54
C GLU A 22 -9.99 24.77 -11.31
N LEU A 23 -9.26 23.98 -10.52
CA LEU A 23 -8.46 24.46 -9.39
C LEU A 23 -7.09 25.01 -9.83
N GLY A 24 -6.82 25.10 -11.14
CA GLY A 24 -5.53 25.53 -11.69
C GLY A 24 -4.42 24.50 -11.48
N LEU A 25 -4.77 23.23 -11.23
CA LEU A 25 -3.81 22.14 -11.09
C LEU A 25 -3.66 21.46 -12.44
N GLU A 26 -2.46 21.49 -12.99
CA GLU A 26 -2.17 20.85 -14.26
C GLU A 26 -1.39 19.56 -14.06
N ARG A 27 -1.58 18.62 -15.00
CA ARG A 27 -0.78 17.41 -15.00
C ARG A 27 0.62 17.76 -15.50
N PRO A 28 1.69 17.46 -14.74
CA PRO A 28 3.04 17.60 -15.23
C PRO A 28 3.28 16.66 -16.45
N PRO A 29 4.29 16.94 -17.27
CA PRO A 29 4.68 16.04 -18.36
C PRO A 29 4.89 14.62 -17.85
N THR A 30 4.48 13.63 -18.66
CA THR A 30 4.70 12.21 -18.34
C THR A 30 6.19 11.97 -18.10
N ILE A 31 6.51 11.20 -17.05
CA ILE A 31 7.90 10.87 -16.73
C ILE A 31 8.41 9.91 -17.81
N GLU A 32 9.48 10.29 -18.52
CA GLU A 32 10.10 9.44 -19.55
C GLU A 32 10.48 8.07 -18.97
N GLY A 33 10.15 7.00 -19.70
CA GLY A 33 10.45 5.62 -19.30
C GLY A 33 9.41 4.93 -18.41
N TYR A 34 8.28 5.57 -18.06
CA TYR A 34 7.20 4.86 -17.38
C TYR A 34 6.54 3.81 -18.30
N VAL A 35 6.60 2.54 -17.89
CA VAL A 35 5.86 1.44 -18.52
C VAL A 35 4.72 1.01 -17.59
N LYS A 36 3.48 1.09 -18.09
CA LYS A 36 2.28 0.70 -17.34
C LYS A 36 2.35 -0.78 -16.94
N LYS A 37 1.97 -1.10 -15.70
CA LYS A 37 2.00 -2.48 -15.20
C LYS A 37 0.97 -3.31 -15.99
N THR A 38 1.42 -4.37 -16.65
CA THR A 38 0.50 -5.33 -17.27
C THR A 38 -0.13 -6.20 -16.18
N SER A 39 -1.46 -6.17 -16.06
CA SER A 39 -2.16 -7.06 -15.13
C SER A 39 -2.01 -8.50 -15.60
N LYS A 40 -1.37 -9.37 -14.79
CA LYS A 40 -1.34 -10.81 -15.08
C LYS A 40 -2.78 -11.36 -15.06
N PRO A 41 -3.19 -12.18 -16.04
CA PRO A 41 -4.52 -12.77 -16.04
C PRO A 41 -4.72 -13.60 -14.76
N LYS A 42 -5.90 -13.44 -14.13
CA LYS A 42 -6.26 -14.22 -12.94
C LYS A 42 -6.27 -15.71 -13.32
N PRO A 43 -5.60 -16.60 -12.55
CA PRO A 43 -5.66 -18.03 -12.84
C PRO A 43 -7.11 -18.52 -12.67
N ASN A 44 -7.63 -19.21 -13.68
CA ASN A 44 -8.94 -19.85 -13.62
C ASN A 44 -8.98 -20.82 -12.42
N MET A 45 -9.86 -20.55 -11.45
CA MET A 45 -10.16 -21.50 -10.39
C MET A 45 -10.84 -22.73 -11.02
N ARG A 46 -10.07 -23.79 -11.25
CA ARG A 46 -10.64 -25.11 -11.52
C ARG A 46 -11.46 -25.52 -10.29
N ARG A 47 -12.77 -25.75 -10.49
CA ARG A 47 -13.65 -26.37 -9.48
C ARG A 47 -13.02 -27.70 -9.05
N ALA A 48 -12.68 -27.85 -7.77
CA ALA A 48 -12.22 -29.12 -7.24
C ALA A 48 -13.37 -30.13 -7.33
N ALA A 49 -13.16 -31.21 -8.07
CA ALA A 49 -14.07 -32.34 -8.12
C ALA A 49 -14.11 -33.03 -6.75
N ASN A 50 -15.33 -33.26 -6.27
CA ASN A 50 -15.61 -33.89 -5.00
C ASN A 50 -15.34 -35.39 -5.12
N THR A 51 -14.26 -35.90 -4.51
CA THR A 51 -14.05 -37.35 -4.34
C THR A 51 -14.19 -37.71 -2.88
N ASN A 52 -15.36 -38.23 -2.52
CA ASN A 52 -15.59 -39.02 -1.32
C ASN A 52 -14.56 -40.16 -1.26
N ARG A 53 -13.84 -40.27 -0.15
CA ARG A 53 -13.21 -41.54 0.26
C ARG A 53 -13.61 -41.83 1.70
N ASN A 54 -14.31 -42.95 1.83
CA ASN A 54 -14.74 -43.58 3.08
C ASN A 54 -13.55 -43.81 4.01
N LYS A 55 -13.83 -43.69 5.31
CA LYS A 55 -12.89 -43.93 6.40
C LYS A 55 -13.35 -45.20 7.11
N ASP A 56 -12.72 -46.33 6.79
CA ASP A 56 -12.84 -47.56 7.58
C ASP A 56 -11.61 -47.73 8.47
N THR A 57 -11.88 -48.15 9.70
CA THR A 57 -10.98 -48.38 10.81
C THR A 57 -10.50 -49.83 10.83
N THR A 58 -9.20 -50.09 11.02
CA THR A 58 -8.71 -51.29 11.74
C THR A 58 -7.32 -51.05 12.33
N SER A 59 -7.11 -51.64 13.51
CA SER A 59 -6.04 -51.54 14.51
C SER A 59 -4.89 -52.54 14.34
N SER A 60 -3.67 -52.16 14.75
CA SER A 60 -2.64 -52.94 15.51
C SER A 60 -1.28 -52.21 15.42
N GLU A 61 -0.77 -51.65 16.51
CA GLU A 61 0.20 -52.20 17.49
C GLU A 61 1.68 -52.30 17.04
N THR A 62 2.51 -51.61 17.85
CA THR A 62 3.96 -51.75 18.12
C THR A 62 5.00 -51.28 17.10
N GLY A 63 5.96 -50.48 17.60
CA GLY A 63 7.19 -50.05 16.90
C GLY A 63 7.69 -48.70 17.41
N ASP A 64 8.55 -48.73 18.42
CA ASP A 64 9.39 -47.62 18.90
C ASP A 64 10.34 -47.18 17.76
N ASP A 65 10.40 -45.88 17.46
CA ASP A 65 11.60 -45.26 16.88
C ASP A 65 11.49 -43.73 16.85
N SER A 66 12.51 -43.11 17.44
CA SER A 66 12.76 -41.68 17.46
C SER A 66 12.88 -41.08 16.06
N VAL A 67 11.98 -40.17 15.67
CA VAL A 67 12.20 -39.30 14.50
C VAL A 67 11.85 -37.85 14.78
N SER A 68 12.91 -37.05 14.69
CA SER A 68 12.98 -35.60 14.66
C SER A 68 11.90 -34.95 13.78
N ARG A 69 11.10 -34.07 14.39
CA ARG A 69 10.14 -33.20 13.68
C ARG A 69 10.90 -32.18 12.82
N GLY A 70 11.25 -32.58 11.60
CA GLY A 70 11.76 -31.67 10.57
C GLY A 70 10.70 -30.61 10.22
N ARG A 71 10.87 -29.40 10.76
CA ARG A 71 10.20 -28.19 10.26
C ARG A 71 10.73 -27.91 8.85
N GLY A 72 10.09 -28.48 7.84
CA GLY A 72 10.30 -28.09 6.45
C GLY A 72 9.99 -26.60 6.28
N ILE A 73 11.04 -25.80 6.02
CA ILE A 73 10.94 -24.39 5.67
C ILE A 73 10.11 -24.30 4.38
N ARG A 74 8.99 -23.56 4.42
CA ARG A 74 8.17 -23.30 3.23
C ARG A 74 9.03 -22.57 2.19
N ARG A 75 9.44 -23.27 1.13
CA ARG A 75 10.13 -22.67 -0.02
C ARG A 75 9.12 -21.92 -0.89
N SER A 76 9.54 -20.78 -1.45
CA SER A 76 8.71 -20.04 -2.41
C SER A 76 8.49 -20.88 -3.67
N SER A 77 7.36 -20.69 -4.35
CA SER A 77 7.03 -21.43 -5.57
C SER A 77 8.03 -21.25 -6.72
N ARG A 78 8.87 -20.21 -6.67
CA ARG A 78 9.96 -19.98 -7.63
C ARG A 78 11.14 -20.92 -7.43
N LEU A 79 11.38 -21.37 -6.20
CA LEU A 79 12.48 -22.27 -5.82
C LEU A 79 12.05 -23.75 -5.76
N ALA A 80 10.78 -24.05 -5.99
CA ALA A 80 10.23 -25.40 -5.90
C ALA A 80 10.75 -26.35 -7.00
N LYS A 81 11.31 -25.80 -8.09
CA LYS A 81 11.87 -26.56 -9.22
C LYS A 81 13.37 -26.79 -9.14
N LEU A 82 14.05 -26.22 -8.14
CA LEU A 82 15.49 -26.41 -7.95
C LEU A 82 15.74 -27.51 -6.90
N PRO A 83 16.77 -28.34 -7.08
CA PRO A 83 17.14 -29.35 -6.10
C PRO A 83 17.47 -28.68 -4.77
N ALA A 84 17.10 -29.32 -3.66
CA ALA A 84 17.53 -28.87 -2.35
C ALA A 84 19.05 -29.10 -2.23
N LYS A 85 19.82 -28.01 -2.12
CA LYS A 85 21.22 -28.12 -1.67
C LYS A 85 21.26 -28.75 -0.27
N SER A 86 22.17 -29.70 -0.08
CA SER A 86 22.47 -30.27 1.24
C SER A 86 23.11 -29.20 2.13
N PHE A 87 23.04 -29.40 3.44
CA PHE A 87 23.57 -28.45 4.42
C PHE A 87 25.10 -28.28 4.27
N GLU A 88 25.81 -29.30 3.78
CA GLU A 88 27.26 -29.24 3.55
C GLU A 88 27.69 -28.42 2.30
N GLU A 89 26.79 -28.10 1.35
CA GLU A 89 27.12 -27.36 0.12
C GLU A 89 27.02 -25.82 0.25
N ILE A 90 26.80 -25.32 1.47
CA ILE A 90 26.73 -23.87 1.72
C ILE A 90 28.10 -23.40 2.21
N GLU A 91 28.91 -22.84 1.31
CA GLU A 91 30.07 -22.05 1.73
C GLU A 91 29.60 -20.90 2.62
N VAL A 92 30.05 -20.91 3.87
CA VAL A 92 29.87 -19.81 4.82
C VAL A 92 30.82 -18.70 4.41
N VAL A 93 30.39 -17.86 3.49
CA VAL A 93 31.02 -16.55 3.31
C VAL A 93 30.77 -15.78 4.59
N GLU A 94 31.80 -15.60 5.42
CA GLU A 94 31.80 -14.67 6.55
C GLU A 94 31.66 -13.25 6.01
N ARG A 95 30.43 -12.85 5.70
CA ARG A 95 30.09 -11.44 5.53
C ARG A 95 30.25 -10.82 6.91
N LYS A 96 31.26 -9.97 7.08
CA LYS A 96 31.26 -8.96 8.15
C LYS A 96 29.96 -8.18 8.02
N ARG A 97 28.95 -8.58 8.79
CA ARG A 97 27.73 -7.83 8.96
C ARG A 97 28.13 -6.61 9.77
N ASP A 98 28.27 -5.47 9.09
CA ASP A 98 28.15 -4.18 9.77
C ASP A 98 26.92 -4.25 10.67
N SER A 99 27.15 -3.92 11.94
CA SER A 99 26.35 -4.29 13.09
C SER A 99 24.86 -3.99 12.90
N TYR A 100 24.12 -5.00 12.44
CA TYR A 100 22.67 -5.00 12.45
C TYR A 100 22.25 -4.96 13.92
N ILE A 101 21.82 -3.79 14.41
CA ILE A 101 21.14 -3.69 15.70
C ILE A 101 20.00 -4.72 15.65
N SER A 102 20.04 -5.68 16.58
CA SER A 102 19.07 -6.75 16.63
C SER A 102 17.66 -6.15 16.79
N LYS A 103 16.71 -6.65 15.99
CA LYS A 103 15.28 -6.28 16.00
C LYS A 103 14.58 -6.44 17.36
N LYS A 104 15.26 -6.96 18.39
CA LYS A 104 14.74 -7.10 19.76
C LYS A 104 15.09 -5.93 20.69
N ASP A 105 16.05 -5.08 20.34
CA ASP A 105 16.65 -4.16 21.33
C ASP A 105 16.26 -2.68 21.15
N LEU A 106 15.65 -2.32 20.02
CA LEU A 106 14.99 -1.02 19.86
C LEU A 106 13.51 -1.18 20.18
N ASP A 107 13.11 -0.70 21.36
CA ASP A 107 11.70 -0.39 21.63
C ASP A 107 11.29 0.73 20.68
N TRP A 108 10.92 0.37 19.46
CA TRP A 108 10.54 1.32 18.42
C TRP A 108 9.39 2.20 18.89
N ARG A 109 8.58 1.76 19.87
CA ARG A 109 7.52 2.60 20.46
C ARG A 109 8.08 3.75 21.27
N LYS A 110 9.24 3.55 21.92
CA LYS A 110 9.94 4.58 22.70
C LYS A 110 10.57 5.66 21.81
N TYR A 111 11.06 5.29 20.64
CA TYR A 111 11.76 6.20 19.72
C TYR A 111 10.93 6.64 18.52
N ARG A 112 9.67 6.19 18.44
CA ARG A 112 8.78 6.55 17.35
C ARG A 112 8.46 8.04 17.39
N PRO A 113 8.73 8.78 16.30
CA PRO A 113 8.27 10.17 16.19
C PRO A 113 6.76 10.27 16.38
N ASN A 114 6.28 11.33 17.04
CA ASN A 114 4.85 11.52 17.25
C ASN A 114 4.12 11.62 15.89
N PRO A 115 3.26 10.66 15.53
CA PRO A 115 2.54 10.71 14.26
C PRO A 115 1.34 11.66 14.27
N LYS A 116 0.84 12.01 15.46
CA LYS A 116 -0.31 12.89 15.68
C LYS A 116 0.16 14.34 15.66
N ARG A 117 0.70 14.75 14.51
CA ARG A 117 1.15 16.11 14.23
C ARG A 117 0.86 16.45 12.79
N PHE A 118 0.64 17.73 12.53
CA PHE A 118 0.57 18.25 11.17
C PHE A 118 1.97 18.55 10.64
N GLY A 119 2.12 18.49 9.32
CA GLY A 119 3.39 18.76 8.65
C GLY A 119 4.37 17.58 8.71
N GLU A 120 5.66 17.90 8.65
CA GLU A 120 6.75 16.94 8.51
C GLU A 120 6.99 16.12 9.78
N ILE A 121 7.63 14.97 9.59
CA ILE A 121 8.19 14.18 10.69
C ILE A 121 9.69 14.48 10.75
N PRO A 122 10.27 14.74 11.94
CA PRO A 122 11.71 14.97 12.07
C PRO A 122 12.49 13.77 11.53
N ASP A 123 13.60 14.05 10.87
CA ASP A 123 14.52 13.05 10.30
C ASP A 123 13.89 12.14 9.23
N VAL A 124 12.81 12.60 8.58
CA VAL A 124 12.21 11.91 7.45
C VAL A 124 12.00 12.87 6.29
N GLU A 125 12.85 12.75 5.27
CA GLU A 125 12.79 13.58 4.08
C GLU A 125 11.84 13.01 3.02
N VAL A 126 11.44 13.88 2.09
CA VAL A 126 10.68 13.48 0.90
C VAL A 126 11.51 12.50 0.08
N GLY A 127 10.92 11.35 -0.26
CA GLY A 127 11.61 10.25 -0.93
C GLY A 127 11.98 9.09 -0.01
N ALA A 128 11.87 9.26 1.31
CA ALA A 128 12.03 8.18 2.27
C ALA A 128 11.10 6.99 1.93
N TRP A 129 11.65 5.78 2.05
CA TRP A 129 11.03 4.56 1.56
C TRP A 129 10.98 3.44 2.60
N TRP A 130 9.90 2.66 2.58
CA TRP A 130 9.67 1.51 3.45
C TRP A 130 9.11 0.32 2.70
N ALA A 131 9.53 -0.89 3.07
CA ALA A 131 9.02 -2.11 2.44
C ALA A 131 7.55 -2.37 2.82
N THR A 132 7.15 -1.94 4.03
CA THR A 132 5.81 -2.21 4.56
C THR A 132 5.14 -1.00 5.20
N ARG A 133 3.80 -1.04 5.27
CA ARG A 133 3.01 -0.06 6.05
C ARG A 133 3.36 -0.03 7.54
N MET A 134 3.87 -1.13 8.08
CA MET A 134 4.29 -1.20 9.48
C MET A 134 5.57 -0.40 9.71
N GLU A 135 6.55 -0.51 8.82
CA GLU A 135 7.79 0.26 8.90
C GLU A 135 7.53 1.77 8.74
N CYS A 136 6.69 2.17 7.77
CA CYS A 136 6.23 3.55 7.64
C CYS A 136 5.47 4.03 8.89
N SER A 137 4.70 3.14 9.53
CA SER A 137 4.04 3.44 10.81
C SER A 137 5.04 3.64 11.94
N HIS A 138 6.09 2.82 12.04
CA HIS A 138 7.14 2.96 13.05
C HIS A 138 7.89 4.29 12.92
N GLN A 139 8.07 4.79 11.70
CA GLN A 139 8.64 6.13 11.44
C GLN A 139 7.65 7.28 11.69
N GLY A 140 6.40 7.01 12.05
CA GLY A 140 5.43 8.05 12.40
C GLY A 140 4.80 8.81 11.21
N VAL A 141 5.29 8.59 9.98
CA VAL A 141 4.77 9.26 8.77
C VAL A 141 3.30 8.95 8.53
N HIS A 142 2.93 7.67 8.56
CA HIS A 142 1.54 7.23 8.46
C HIS A 142 1.23 6.14 9.48
N ALA A 143 0.68 6.54 10.63
CA ALA A 143 0.49 5.65 11.77
C ALA A 143 -0.39 4.40 11.52
N PRO A 144 -1.54 4.49 10.84
CA PRO A 144 -2.38 3.32 10.63
C PRO A 144 -1.69 2.31 9.71
N PRO A 145 -1.60 1.01 10.06
CA PRO A 145 -0.98 0.02 9.18
C PRO A 145 -1.90 -0.48 8.06
N VAL A 146 -3.20 -0.16 8.15
CA VAL A 146 -4.23 -0.59 7.18
C VAL A 146 -4.99 0.62 6.63
N ALA A 147 -5.58 1.44 7.51
CA ALA A 147 -6.45 2.55 7.11
C ALA A 147 -5.74 3.54 6.17
N GLY A 148 -6.47 4.05 5.19
CA GLY A 148 -5.94 5.01 4.21
C GLY A 148 -5.69 6.40 4.79
N ILE A 149 -6.40 6.78 5.85
CA ILE A 149 -6.35 8.12 6.46
C ILE A 149 -5.91 8.00 7.92
N ALA A 150 -4.93 8.79 8.33
CA ALA A 150 -4.60 9.04 9.74
C ALA A 150 -5.11 10.42 10.13
N PHE A 151 -5.84 10.53 11.23
CA PHE A 151 -6.56 11.77 11.56
C PHE A 151 -6.78 11.94 13.06
N ALA A 152 -7.12 13.17 13.45
CA ALA A 152 -7.90 13.47 14.63
C ALA A 152 -9.20 14.14 14.17
N GLU A 153 -10.34 13.55 14.55
CA GLU A 153 -11.64 13.90 13.95
C GLU A 153 -12.03 15.36 14.16
N SER A 154 -11.65 15.94 15.30
CA SER A 154 -11.91 17.35 15.64
C SER A 154 -10.89 18.34 15.05
N GLU A 155 -9.76 17.87 14.52
CA GLU A 155 -8.65 18.74 14.17
C GLU A 155 -8.26 18.70 12.70
N GLY A 156 -8.38 17.54 12.05
CA GLY A 156 -7.96 17.35 10.66
C GLY A 156 -7.23 16.02 10.40
N ALA A 157 -6.92 15.78 9.13
CA ALA A 157 -6.12 14.64 8.70
C ALA A 157 -4.62 14.94 8.83
N TYR A 158 -3.87 13.99 9.38
CA TYR A 158 -2.42 14.06 9.50
C TYR A 158 -1.72 13.50 8.25
N SER A 159 -2.23 12.39 7.72
CA SER A 159 -1.61 11.71 6.58
C SER A 159 -2.59 10.83 5.81
N VAL A 160 -2.32 10.62 4.52
CA VAL A 160 -3.06 9.71 3.65
C VAL A 160 -2.13 8.75 2.90
N ALA A 161 -2.67 7.57 2.57
CA ALA A 161 -1.98 6.53 1.82
C ALA A 161 -2.69 6.23 0.49
N LEU A 162 -1.99 6.47 -0.63
CA LEU A 162 -2.43 6.12 -1.98
C LEU A 162 -1.96 4.70 -2.30
N SER A 163 -2.89 3.78 -2.54
CA SER A 163 -2.58 2.36 -2.81
C SER A 163 -3.55 1.68 -3.77
N GLY A 164 -4.26 2.46 -4.61
CA GLY A 164 -5.17 1.93 -5.63
C GLY A 164 -6.46 1.29 -5.08
N GLY A 165 -7.02 1.86 -4.01
CA GLY A 165 -8.22 1.33 -3.35
C GLY A 165 -9.55 1.72 -4.00
N TYR A 166 -9.52 2.70 -4.90
CA TYR A 166 -10.64 3.23 -5.66
C TYR A 166 -10.18 3.47 -7.09
N GLU A 167 -11.00 3.09 -8.06
CA GLU A 167 -10.60 2.91 -9.45
C GLU A 167 -10.79 4.15 -10.32
N ASP A 168 -11.53 5.14 -9.82
CA ASP A 168 -11.78 6.44 -10.42
C ASP A 168 -10.96 7.56 -9.80
N ASP A 169 -10.12 7.27 -8.79
CA ASP A 169 -9.12 8.22 -8.28
C ASP A 169 -8.12 8.57 -9.40
N VAL A 170 -7.82 9.86 -9.54
CA VAL A 170 -6.85 10.42 -10.49
C VAL A 170 -5.65 10.92 -9.72
N ASP A 171 -4.44 10.58 -10.16
CA ASP A 171 -3.20 11.04 -9.54
C ASP A 171 -2.24 11.54 -10.62
N TRP A 172 -1.93 12.83 -10.54
CA TRP A 172 -1.01 13.60 -11.39
C TRP A 172 0.30 13.93 -10.68
N GLY A 173 0.59 13.26 -9.56
CA GLY A 173 1.79 13.54 -8.78
C GLY A 173 1.56 14.77 -7.91
N GLU A 174 1.76 15.95 -8.48
CA GLU A 174 1.63 17.25 -7.79
C GLU A 174 0.18 17.55 -7.37
N ALA A 175 -0.79 16.88 -7.99
CA ALA A 175 -2.20 16.97 -7.65
C ALA A 175 -2.88 15.61 -7.79
N PHE A 176 -3.89 15.34 -6.98
CA PHE A 176 -4.69 14.10 -7.10
C PHE A 176 -6.08 14.26 -6.51
N THR A 177 -7.01 13.40 -6.94
CA THR A 177 -8.29 13.20 -6.28
C THR A 177 -8.25 11.94 -5.44
N TYR A 178 -8.79 12.01 -4.23
CA TYR A 178 -8.83 10.91 -3.28
C TYR A 178 -10.25 10.61 -2.86
N THR A 179 -10.63 9.33 -2.86
CA THR A 179 -11.93 8.90 -2.34
C THR A 179 -11.84 8.59 -0.84
N GLY A 180 -12.81 9.09 -0.08
CA GLY A 180 -12.98 8.87 1.35
C GLY A 180 -13.14 7.39 1.71
N SER A 181 -13.10 7.12 3.01
CA SER A 181 -13.18 5.75 3.53
C SER A 181 -14.61 5.37 3.95
N GLY A 182 -14.84 4.06 4.12
CA GLY A 182 -16.12 3.53 4.58
C GLY A 182 -17.09 3.18 3.45
N GLY A 183 -18.36 3.01 3.78
CA GLY A 183 -19.38 2.52 2.83
C GLY A 183 -19.21 1.05 2.44
N ARG A 184 -18.48 0.27 3.25
CA ARG A 184 -18.16 -1.15 3.01
C ARG A 184 -18.63 -1.99 4.19
N ASP A 185 -19.21 -3.15 3.91
CA ASP A 185 -19.41 -4.17 4.93
C ASP A 185 -18.14 -5.01 5.06
N LEU A 186 -17.46 -4.85 6.19
CA LEU A 186 -16.20 -5.53 6.50
C LEU A 186 -16.40 -6.72 7.43
N LYS A 187 -17.65 -7.04 7.81
CA LYS A 187 -17.96 -8.24 8.60
C LYS A 187 -17.53 -9.48 7.81
N GLY A 188 -16.97 -10.45 8.52
CA GLY A 188 -16.69 -11.76 7.94
C GLY A 188 -17.96 -12.36 7.34
N THR A 189 -17.87 -12.94 6.16
CA THR A 189 -18.97 -13.70 5.56
C THR A 189 -18.95 -15.14 6.10
N LYS A 190 -20.03 -15.91 5.93
CA LYS A 190 -20.05 -17.35 6.30
C LYS A 190 -18.88 -18.14 5.65
N ASN A 191 -18.46 -17.73 4.45
CA ASN A 191 -17.38 -18.36 3.70
C ASN A 191 -15.98 -17.77 4.03
N ASN A 192 -15.91 -16.60 4.66
CA ASN A 192 -14.67 -16.00 5.14
C ASN A 192 -14.94 -15.25 6.46
N PRO A 193 -14.90 -15.94 7.61
CA PRO A 193 -15.37 -15.40 8.88
C PRO A 193 -14.44 -14.32 9.45
N LYS A 194 -13.24 -14.12 8.88
CA LYS A 194 -12.35 -13.04 9.29
C LYS A 194 -12.85 -11.72 8.71
N ASN A 195 -12.91 -10.69 9.56
CA ASN A 195 -13.20 -9.33 9.11
C ASN A 195 -12.30 -8.96 7.93
N LEU A 196 -12.94 -8.54 6.85
CA LEU A 196 -12.27 -8.09 5.64
C LEU A 196 -11.56 -6.76 5.95
N ARG A 197 -10.35 -6.58 5.41
CA ARG A 197 -9.67 -5.27 5.46
C ARG A 197 -10.16 -4.32 4.36
N THR A 198 -10.70 -4.90 3.29
CA THR A 198 -11.18 -4.22 2.09
C THR A 198 -12.35 -5.00 1.51
N GLY A 199 -13.32 -4.31 0.91
CA GLY A 199 -14.47 -4.92 0.26
C GLY A 199 -15.08 -3.95 -0.77
N PRO A 200 -16.04 -4.41 -1.59
CA PRO A 200 -16.79 -3.51 -2.46
C PRO A 200 -17.62 -2.52 -1.63
N GLN A 201 -17.99 -1.39 -2.24
CA GLN A 201 -18.96 -0.48 -1.62
C GLN A 201 -20.33 -1.17 -1.55
N THR A 202 -20.97 -1.11 -0.38
CA THR A 202 -22.29 -1.70 -0.11
C THR A 202 -23.30 -0.72 0.46
N LYS A 203 -22.86 0.50 0.80
CA LYS A 203 -23.70 1.59 1.29
C LYS A 203 -23.01 2.93 1.10
N ASP A 204 -23.77 4.00 1.25
CA ASP A 204 -23.25 5.36 1.23
C ASP A 204 -22.18 5.57 2.31
N GLN A 205 -21.16 6.36 1.95
CA GLN A 205 -20.20 6.84 2.92
C GLN A 205 -20.86 7.85 3.86
N ILE A 206 -20.30 7.98 5.06
CA ILE A 206 -20.75 8.94 6.06
C ILE A 206 -19.64 9.97 6.26
N LEU A 207 -20.02 11.25 6.38
CA LEU A 207 -19.10 12.36 6.64
C LEU A 207 -18.73 12.38 8.13
N SER A 208 -17.97 11.38 8.56
CA SER A 208 -17.47 11.24 9.94
C SER A 208 -16.03 10.72 9.92
N ALA A 209 -15.38 10.72 11.08
CA ALA A 209 -14.04 10.19 11.26
C ALA A 209 -13.04 10.79 10.26
N GLY A 210 -12.35 9.95 9.47
CA GLY A 210 -11.36 10.40 8.48
C GLY A 210 -11.94 11.26 7.37
N ASN A 211 -13.22 11.08 7.02
CA ASN A 211 -13.87 11.90 5.99
C ASN A 211 -14.13 13.32 6.52
N LEU A 212 -14.66 13.43 7.75
CA LEU A 212 -14.83 14.73 8.41
C LEU A 212 -13.49 15.42 8.64
N ALA A 213 -12.46 14.67 9.03
CA ALA A 213 -11.12 15.20 9.23
C ALA A 213 -10.51 15.77 7.93
N LEU A 214 -10.74 15.14 6.77
CA LEU A 214 -10.29 15.67 5.49
C LEU A 214 -11.06 16.94 5.08
N LYS A 215 -12.36 17.01 5.36
CA LYS A 215 -13.14 18.24 5.22
C LYS A 215 -12.57 19.37 6.07
N ILE A 216 -12.25 19.10 7.34
CA ILE A 216 -11.63 20.09 8.24
C ILE A 216 -10.26 20.51 7.71
N SER A 217 -9.43 19.58 7.22
CA SER A 217 -8.15 19.90 6.58
C SER A 217 -8.32 20.81 5.36
N CYS A 218 -9.41 20.65 4.61
CA CYS A 218 -9.75 21.54 3.49
C CYS A 218 -10.09 22.96 3.96
N GLU A 219 -10.90 23.08 5.02
CA GLU A 219 -11.30 24.38 5.58
C GLU A 219 -10.15 25.11 6.28
N THR A 220 -9.21 24.36 6.85
CA THR A 220 -8.10 24.91 7.66
C THR A 220 -6.77 24.98 6.92
N ASN A 221 -6.70 24.49 5.68
CA ASN A 221 -5.46 24.38 4.88
C ASN A 221 -4.30 23.68 5.62
N LYS A 222 -4.63 22.74 6.52
CA LYS A 222 -3.60 22.02 7.28
C LYS A 222 -2.83 21.05 6.37
N PRO A 223 -1.49 20.98 6.51
CA PRO A 223 -0.68 20.09 5.71
C PRO A 223 -0.94 18.62 6.05
N VAL A 224 -1.13 17.81 5.00
CA VAL A 224 -1.37 16.36 5.05
C VAL A 224 -0.19 15.64 4.40
N ARG A 225 0.45 14.74 5.13
CA ARG A 225 1.52 13.89 4.57
C ARG A 225 0.94 12.86 3.60
N VAL A 226 1.56 12.68 2.45
CA VAL A 226 1.12 11.69 1.45
C VAL A 226 2.16 10.59 1.29
N ILE A 227 1.72 9.35 1.41
CA ILE A 227 2.52 8.18 1.02
C ILE A 227 1.93 7.48 -0.21
N ARG A 228 2.77 7.14 -1.19
CA ARG A 228 2.37 6.33 -2.36
C ARG A 228 2.88 4.90 -2.20
N GLY A 229 2.00 3.94 -2.44
CA GLY A 229 2.32 2.51 -2.38
C GLY A 229 2.41 1.87 -3.77
N HIS A 230 3.23 0.83 -3.90
CA HIS A 230 3.47 0.12 -5.17
C HIS A 230 2.25 -0.53 -5.82
N LYS A 231 1.11 -0.63 -5.12
CA LYS A 231 -0.14 -1.16 -5.69
C LYS A 231 -0.88 -0.15 -6.55
N LEU A 232 -0.49 1.12 -6.47
CA LEU A 232 -1.00 2.15 -7.34
C LEU A 232 -0.50 1.89 -8.78
N ASP A 233 -1.40 2.01 -9.74
CA ASP A 233 -1.15 1.73 -11.16
C ASP A 233 -1.00 3.04 -11.95
N ASN A 234 0.03 3.81 -11.61
CA ASN A 234 0.42 5.03 -12.31
C ASN A 234 1.95 5.24 -12.24
N GLU A 235 2.42 6.32 -12.87
CA GLU A 235 3.85 6.67 -12.98
C GLU A 235 4.48 7.16 -11.67
N PHE A 236 3.67 7.69 -10.76
CA PHE A 236 4.13 8.23 -9.48
C PHE A 236 4.30 7.13 -8.41
N ALA A 237 3.69 5.97 -8.62
CA ALA A 237 3.80 4.84 -7.71
C ALA A 237 5.25 4.31 -7.65
N PRO A 238 5.79 4.02 -6.45
CA PRO A 238 7.08 3.35 -6.37
C PRO A 238 7.00 1.93 -6.95
N LYS A 239 8.14 1.41 -7.43
CA LYS A 239 8.23 0.04 -7.97
C LYS A 239 7.85 -0.99 -6.91
N GLU A 240 8.31 -0.79 -5.68
CA GLU A 240 8.03 -1.62 -4.51
C GLU A 240 7.75 -0.77 -3.27
N GLY A 241 7.21 -1.38 -2.21
CA GLY A 241 7.03 -0.73 -0.91
C GLY A 241 6.10 0.50 -0.90
N TYR A 242 6.47 1.48 -0.08
CA TYR A 242 5.78 2.75 0.16
C TYR A 242 6.81 3.87 0.24
N ARG A 243 6.52 5.01 -0.40
CA ARG A 243 7.38 6.20 -0.41
C ARG A 243 6.63 7.41 0.14
N TYR A 244 7.31 8.24 0.92
CA TYR A 244 6.79 9.53 1.37
C TYR A 244 7.01 10.59 0.28
N ASP A 245 5.94 11.18 -0.21
CA ASP A 245 5.97 12.13 -1.34
C ASP A 245 5.72 13.59 -0.91
N GLY A 246 5.82 13.84 0.40
CA GLY A 246 5.75 15.17 0.98
C GLY A 246 4.36 15.58 1.49
N LEU A 247 4.24 16.88 1.70
CA LEU A 247 3.06 17.56 2.22
C LEU A 247 2.17 18.09 1.10
N TYR A 248 0.87 17.93 1.31
CA TYR A 248 -0.19 18.39 0.43
C TYR A 248 -1.26 19.12 1.26
N THR A 249 -1.96 20.03 0.62
CA THR A 249 -3.19 20.67 1.11
C THR A 249 -4.41 20.05 0.44
N VAL A 250 -5.57 20.12 1.09
CA VAL A 250 -6.85 19.70 0.50
C VAL A 250 -7.53 20.95 -0.03
N GLU A 251 -7.63 21.08 -1.35
CA GLU A 251 -8.14 22.31 -2.00
C GLU A 251 -9.66 22.32 -2.14
N LYS A 252 -10.27 21.13 -2.27
CA LYS A 252 -11.71 20.98 -2.47
C LYS A 252 -12.19 19.63 -1.96
N TRP A 253 -13.42 19.57 -1.50
CA TRP A 253 -14.13 18.32 -1.24
C TRP A 253 -15.54 18.36 -1.83
N TRP A 254 -16.08 17.20 -2.21
CA TRP A 254 -17.44 17.07 -2.72
C TRP A 254 -17.99 15.67 -2.50
N GLU A 255 -19.29 15.51 -2.70
CA GLU A 255 -19.99 14.24 -2.68
C GLU A 255 -20.35 13.82 -4.10
N GLU A 256 -20.14 12.55 -4.45
CA GLU A 256 -20.44 12.01 -5.77
C GLU A 256 -21.01 10.60 -5.68
N THR A 257 -21.80 10.18 -6.66
CA THR A 257 -22.21 8.79 -6.81
C THR A 257 -21.06 7.96 -7.38
N GLY A 258 -20.46 7.12 -6.53
CA GLY A 258 -19.40 6.20 -6.92
C GLY A 258 -19.87 5.14 -7.92
N LEU A 259 -18.92 4.32 -8.39
CA LEU A 259 -19.18 3.36 -9.47
C LEU A 259 -20.20 2.28 -9.09
N SER A 260 -20.19 1.85 -7.83
CA SER A 260 -21.18 0.91 -7.27
C SER A 260 -22.57 1.53 -7.01
N GLY A 261 -22.80 2.81 -7.33
CA GLY A 261 -24.10 3.47 -7.16
C GLY A 261 -24.33 4.11 -5.79
N PHE A 262 -23.39 3.95 -4.86
CA PHE A 262 -23.43 4.57 -3.53
C PHE A 262 -22.72 5.92 -3.51
N LYS A 263 -23.13 6.79 -2.61
CA LYS A 263 -22.49 8.08 -2.38
C LYS A 263 -21.11 7.90 -1.73
N VAL A 264 -20.13 8.61 -2.26
CA VAL A 264 -18.75 8.66 -1.76
C VAL A 264 -18.31 10.12 -1.62
N PHE A 265 -17.43 10.39 -0.67
CA PHE A 265 -16.79 11.70 -0.55
C PHE A 265 -15.48 11.70 -1.31
N LYS A 266 -15.21 12.78 -2.03
CA LYS A 266 -13.96 12.98 -2.78
C LYS A 266 -13.27 14.26 -2.33
N TYR A 267 -11.96 14.26 -2.47
CA TYR A 267 -11.09 15.33 -2.02
C TYR A 267 -10.03 15.60 -3.09
N ALA A 268 -9.84 16.85 -3.49
CA ALA A 268 -8.74 17.28 -4.36
C ALA A 268 -7.57 17.74 -3.50
N PHE A 269 -6.40 17.16 -3.76
CA PHE A 269 -5.15 17.49 -3.09
C PHE A 269 -4.22 18.24 -4.03
N LYS A 270 -3.45 19.16 -3.44
CA LYS A 270 -2.38 19.92 -4.10
C LYS A 270 -1.11 19.82 -3.27
N ARG A 271 0.02 19.54 -3.92
CA ARG A 271 1.31 19.48 -3.26
C ARG A 271 1.78 20.88 -2.86
N MET A 272 2.38 20.98 -1.68
CA MET A 272 2.97 22.23 -1.21
C MET A 272 4.30 22.49 -1.91
N ALA A 273 4.58 23.77 -2.24
CA ALA A 273 5.83 24.19 -2.85
C ALA A 273 7.03 24.08 -1.89
N GLY A 274 8.25 24.13 -2.42
CA GLY A 274 9.49 24.16 -1.62
C GLY A 274 9.98 22.79 -1.11
N GLN A 275 9.45 21.70 -1.66
CA GLN A 275 9.86 20.34 -1.32
C GLN A 275 10.68 19.70 -2.45
N LEU A 276 11.44 18.64 -2.15
CA LEU A 276 12.18 17.89 -3.17
C LEU A 276 11.26 17.41 -4.32
N PRO A 277 11.77 17.23 -5.55
CA PRO A 277 10.97 16.76 -6.66
C PRO A 277 10.26 15.43 -6.37
N LEU A 278 9.08 15.23 -6.97
CA LEU A 278 8.40 13.94 -6.91
C LEU A 278 9.24 12.83 -7.57
N GLY A 279 9.16 11.63 -7.01
CA GLY A 279 9.93 10.49 -7.52
C GLY A 279 11.35 10.40 -6.96
N THR A 280 11.84 11.41 -6.24
CA THR A 280 13.09 11.32 -5.46
C THR A 280 13.06 10.06 -4.58
N CYS A 281 14.08 9.24 -4.66
CA CYS A 281 14.21 8.01 -3.88
C CYS A 281 15.58 7.99 -3.25
N GLU A 282 15.65 8.03 -1.91
CA GLU A 282 16.93 8.03 -1.17
C GLU A 282 17.74 6.73 -1.36
N LYS A 283 17.11 5.66 -1.85
CA LYS A 283 17.78 4.40 -2.17
C LYS A 283 17.71 4.15 -3.66
N SER A 284 18.79 4.44 -4.37
CA SER A 284 19.04 3.95 -5.72
C SER A 284 18.93 2.43 -5.69
N TRP A 285 18.15 1.85 -6.61
CA TRP A 285 18.04 0.40 -6.74
C TRP A 285 19.28 -0.20 -7.45
N SER A 286 20.27 0.62 -7.79
CA SER A 286 21.36 0.31 -8.71
C SER A 286 22.75 0.18 -8.09
N ASP A 287 22.97 0.43 -6.80
CA ASP A 287 24.31 0.32 -6.21
C ASP A 287 24.52 -1.02 -5.50
N ASN A 288 24.07 -2.10 -6.15
CA ASN A 288 24.71 -3.41 -6.00
C ASN A 288 25.33 -3.75 -7.37
N GLU A 289 26.17 -2.87 -7.89
CA GLU A 289 27.16 -3.31 -8.87
C GLU A 289 28.14 -4.21 -8.11
N GLU A 290 28.27 -5.42 -8.63
CA GLU A 290 29.34 -6.35 -8.32
C GLU A 290 30.67 -5.58 -8.44
N VAL A 291 31.33 -5.36 -7.30
CA VAL A 291 32.77 -5.13 -7.33
C VAL A 291 33.35 -6.49 -7.69
N ASP A 292 33.55 -6.71 -8.99
CA ASP A 292 34.49 -7.70 -9.48
C ASP A 292 35.88 -7.27 -8.96
N ASP A 293 36.25 -7.77 -7.78
CA ASP A 293 37.64 -7.82 -7.35
C ASP A 293 38.35 -8.86 -8.22
N ASN A 294 38.70 -8.47 -9.43
CA ASN A 294 39.79 -9.06 -10.19
C ASN A 294 40.78 -7.96 -10.59
N ASP A 295 42.05 -8.25 -10.33
CA ASP A 295 43.27 -7.54 -10.71
C ASP A 295 43.84 -6.56 -9.66
N ASN A 296 44.67 -7.06 -8.73
CA ASN A 296 46.14 -7.14 -8.91
C ASN A 296 46.82 -7.76 -7.68
#